data_AF-A0A6B3GJ04-F1
#
_entry.id   AF-A0A6B3GJ04-F1
#
_cell.length_a   1.000
_cell.length_b   1.000
_cell.length_c   1.000
_cell.angle_alpha   90.00
_cell.angle_beta   90.00
_cell.angle_gamma   90.00
#
_symmetry.space_group_name_H-M   'P 1'
#
loop_
_entity.id
_entity.type
_entity.pdbx_description
1 polymer ?
#
loop_
_entity_poly.entity_id
_entity_poly.type
_entity_poly.pdbx_seq_one_letter_code
_entity_poly.pdbx_strand_id
1 'polypeptide(L)'
;AWGVVHQLLWQTGRFKGASQHTSETLAAVGRSLAAVTRAPESELDKSMDEFCAAVMEMGDEQPLVIAVDDLHEADPESLGCLGHLARRMVASRVLAVFTDRPGALPTYSAARAEFARQPGFHQLRVPPLTRDDIRLLLSDRLGVPVDEADAGEFHAASGGSPLLAQALIEDTRNALNGKETAASRPVAGEMFDSAVADCAHRVSAPAADLARHLAVLGPDALTVLLDRNSTSPPTRLFQELTQAGLLAGPGLRHPRMRTVLCGEVSAEERARLHGRAAVLLHDNGAHPATVAEHIVVAGGIAESWAPPLLREAAAEALAHDDFPKAMRLFDLAHAICPDGPLRAS
;
A
#
# COMPACT_ATOMS: atom_id res chain seq x y z
N ALA A 1 -1.66 4.89 -23.93
CA ALA A 1 -2.66 5.94 -24.14
C ALA A 1 -4.04 5.30 -24.26
N TRP A 2 -5.06 5.91 -23.68
CA TRP A 2 -6.49 5.56 -23.79
C TRP A 2 -6.94 4.26 -23.11
N GLY A 3 -6.27 3.81 -22.06
CA GLY A 3 -6.56 2.54 -21.37
C GLY A 3 -7.99 2.46 -20.80
N VAL A 4 -8.39 3.46 -20.00
CA VAL A 4 -9.76 3.51 -19.43
C VAL A 4 -10.80 3.70 -20.54
N VAL A 5 -10.50 4.57 -21.50
CA VAL A 5 -11.39 4.82 -22.65
C VAL A 5 -11.63 3.55 -23.47
N HIS A 6 -10.60 2.73 -23.70
CA HIS A 6 -10.76 1.44 -24.38
C HIS A 6 -11.59 0.43 -23.58
N GLN A 7 -11.51 0.44 -22.25
CA GLN A 7 -12.37 -0.40 -21.42
C GLN A 7 -13.83 0.03 -21.48
N LEU A 8 -14.10 1.34 -21.42
CA LEU A 8 -15.45 1.90 -21.61
C LEU A 8 -16.01 1.51 -22.99
N LEU A 9 -15.21 1.65 -24.05
CA LEU A 9 -15.56 1.19 -25.40
C LEU A 9 -15.97 -0.28 -25.43
N TRP A 10 -15.17 -1.15 -24.82
CA TRP A 10 -15.43 -2.59 -24.82
C TRP A 10 -16.73 -2.96 -24.08
N GLN A 11 -17.06 -2.23 -23.01
CA GLN A 11 -18.31 -2.44 -22.27
C GLN A 11 -19.55 -2.00 -23.05
N THR A 12 -19.48 -0.91 -23.81
CA THR A 12 -20.62 -0.45 -24.64
C THR A 12 -21.07 -1.51 -25.65
N GLY A 13 -20.14 -2.34 -26.15
CA GLY A 13 -20.44 -3.43 -27.10
C GLY A 13 -21.02 -4.71 -26.49
N ARG A 14 -21.17 -4.80 -25.16
CA ARG A 14 -21.56 -6.05 -24.46
C ARG A 14 -22.83 -5.95 -23.61
N PHE A 15 -23.56 -4.85 -23.66
CA PHE A 15 -24.77 -4.67 -22.88
C PHE A 15 -25.89 -5.64 -23.33
N LYS A 16 -26.06 -6.75 -22.59
CA LYS A 16 -27.10 -7.75 -22.85
C LYS A 16 -28.40 -7.33 -22.14
N GLY A 17 -29.52 -7.33 -22.86
CA GLY A 17 -30.85 -7.01 -22.32
C GLY A 17 -31.30 -5.55 -22.49
N ALA A 18 -30.54 -4.74 -23.21
CA ALA A 18 -30.95 -3.39 -23.59
C ALA A 18 -32.02 -3.41 -24.69
N SER A 19 -32.88 -2.38 -24.72
CA SER A 19 -33.79 -2.18 -25.85
C SER A 19 -32.99 -1.98 -27.15
N GLN A 20 -33.59 -2.25 -28.32
CA GLN A 20 -32.91 -2.03 -29.61
C GLN A 20 -32.41 -0.58 -29.74
N HIS A 21 -33.25 0.37 -29.33
CA HIS A 21 -32.92 1.80 -29.28
C HIS A 21 -31.70 2.08 -28.39
N THR A 22 -31.70 1.56 -27.15
CA THR A 22 -30.58 1.71 -26.22
C THR A 22 -29.27 1.11 -26.76
N SER A 23 -29.34 -0.01 -27.47
CA SER A 23 -28.18 -0.63 -28.11
C SER A 23 -27.62 0.22 -29.26
N GLU A 24 -28.48 0.92 -30.01
CA GLU A 24 -28.09 1.82 -31.08
C GLU A 24 -27.42 3.09 -30.54
N THR A 25 -27.97 3.69 -29.48
CA THR A 25 -27.39 4.85 -28.78
C THR A 25 -26.05 4.49 -28.14
N LEU A 26 -25.93 3.33 -27.47
CA LEU A 26 -24.66 2.82 -26.94
C LEU A 26 -23.62 2.60 -28.05
N ALA A 27 -24.03 2.09 -29.20
CA ALA A 27 -23.14 1.93 -30.34
C ALA A 27 -22.69 3.29 -30.91
N ALA A 28 -23.55 4.32 -30.86
CA ALA A 28 -23.18 5.69 -31.24
C ALA A 28 -22.13 6.27 -30.30
N VAL A 29 -22.33 6.15 -28.97
CA VAL A 29 -21.33 6.52 -27.96
C VAL A 29 -20.01 5.78 -28.20
N GLY A 30 -20.06 4.47 -28.46
CA GLY A 30 -18.90 3.67 -28.79
C GLY A 30 -18.16 4.12 -30.06
N ARG A 31 -18.88 4.54 -31.10
CA ARG A 31 -18.26 5.09 -32.32
C ARG A 31 -17.58 6.44 -32.08
N SER A 32 -18.24 7.36 -31.39
CA SER A 32 -17.67 8.68 -31.08
C SER A 32 -16.45 8.55 -30.17
N LEU A 33 -16.50 7.66 -29.18
CA LEU A 33 -15.36 7.39 -28.31
C LEU A 33 -14.20 6.71 -29.06
N ALA A 34 -14.48 5.86 -30.05
CA ALA A 34 -13.45 5.29 -30.91
C ALA A 34 -12.82 6.36 -31.82
N ALA A 35 -13.60 7.35 -32.28
CA ALA A 35 -13.10 8.48 -33.04
C ALA A 35 -12.10 9.31 -32.21
N VAL A 36 -12.41 9.58 -30.93
CA VAL A 36 -11.48 10.25 -29.99
C VAL A 36 -10.12 9.55 -29.95
N THR A 37 -10.09 8.22 -29.80
CA THR A 37 -8.82 7.48 -29.69
C THR A 37 -7.98 7.46 -30.98
N ARG A 38 -8.58 7.79 -32.13
CA ARG A 38 -7.94 7.78 -33.46
C ARG A 38 -7.75 9.17 -34.04
N ALA A 39 -8.30 10.21 -33.40
CA ALA A 39 -8.28 11.56 -33.91
C ALA A 39 -6.85 12.12 -33.92
N PRO A 40 -6.44 12.82 -35.00
CA PRO A 40 -5.23 13.62 -34.95
C PRO A 40 -5.37 14.75 -33.93
N GLU A 41 -4.26 15.25 -33.39
CA GLU A 41 -4.25 16.28 -32.35
C GLU A 41 -5.06 17.53 -32.72
N SER A 42 -5.08 17.90 -34.01
CA SER A 42 -5.86 19.04 -34.54
C SER A 42 -7.38 18.85 -34.50
N GLU A 43 -7.88 17.61 -34.42
CA GLU A 43 -9.31 17.28 -34.41
C GLU A 43 -9.79 16.70 -33.09
N LEU A 44 -8.88 16.51 -32.12
CA LEU A 44 -9.17 15.84 -30.86
C LEU A 44 -10.30 16.53 -30.09
N ASP A 45 -10.27 17.86 -29.99
CA ASP A 45 -11.32 18.64 -29.31
C ASP A 45 -12.70 18.44 -29.96
N LYS A 46 -12.75 18.38 -31.29
CA LYS A 46 -14.00 18.14 -32.02
C LYS A 46 -14.53 16.72 -31.75
N SER A 47 -13.67 15.71 -31.82
CA SER A 47 -14.08 14.33 -31.49
C SER A 47 -14.52 14.19 -30.04
N MET A 48 -13.88 14.92 -29.12
CA MET A 48 -14.27 14.99 -27.71
C MET A 48 -15.65 15.63 -27.52
N ASP A 49 -15.94 16.71 -28.25
CA ASP A 49 -17.25 17.37 -28.25
C ASP A 49 -18.35 16.41 -28.77
N GLU A 50 -18.09 15.71 -29.87
CA GLU A 50 -18.99 14.72 -30.46
C GLU A 50 -19.25 13.53 -29.52
N PHE A 51 -18.21 13.05 -28.84
CA PHE A 51 -18.34 12.02 -27.81
C PHE A 51 -19.22 12.49 -26.65
N CYS A 52 -18.97 13.68 -26.11
CA CYS A 52 -19.75 14.17 -25.00
C CYS A 52 -21.21 14.41 -25.40
N ALA A 53 -21.47 14.92 -26.62
CA ALA A 53 -22.83 15.09 -27.13
C ALA A 53 -23.58 13.75 -27.17
N ALA A 54 -22.94 12.69 -27.67
CA ALA A 54 -23.54 11.35 -27.70
C ALA A 54 -23.84 10.80 -26.29
N VAL A 55 -22.94 11.03 -25.32
CA VAL A 55 -23.17 10.62 -23.91
C VAL A 55 -24.34 11.39 -23.28
N MET A 56 -24.47 12.68 -23.59
CA MET A 56 -25.54 13.53 -23.08
C MET A 56 -26.89 13.17 -23.69
N GLU A 57 -26.95 12.93 -25.01
CA GLU A 57 -28.13 12.46 -25.72
C GLU A 57 -28.64 11.14 -25.12
N MET A 58 -27.73 10.21 -24.82
CA MET A 58 -28.07 8.98 -24.11
C MET A 58 -28.64 9.25 -22.70
N GLY A 59 -28.08 10.22 -21.98
CA GLY A 59 -28.56 10.66 -20.67
C GLY A 59 -29.96 11.28 -20.72
N ASP A 60 -30.29 12.00 -21.79
CA ASP A 60 -31.60 12.63 -21.97
C ASP A 60 -32.70 11.57 -22.18
N GLU A 61 -32.39 10.50 -22.90
CA GLU A 61 -33.28 9.34 -23.08
C GLU A 61 -33.48 8.55 -21.78
N GLN A 62 -32.39 8.26 -21.08
CA GLN A 62 -32.40 7.50 -19.84
C GLN A 62 -31.24 7.89 -18.91
N PRO A 63 -31.43 7.89 -17.57
CA PRO A 63 -30.32 8.16 -16.65
C PRO A 63 -29.14 7.22 -16.88
N LEU A 64 -27.94 7.78 -17.04
CA LEU A 64 -26.72 7.05 -17.34
C LEU A 64 -25.75 7.10 -16.16
N VAL A 65 -25.20 5.95 -15.76
CA VAL A 65 -24.12 5.88 -14.77
C VAL A 65 -22.85 5.40 -15.45
N ILE A 66 -21.78 6.19 -15.32
CA ILE A 66 -20.43 5.85 -15.76
C ILE A 66 -19.60 5.58 -14.51
N ALA A 67 -19.12 4.35 -14.35
CA ALA A 67 -18.26 3.97 -13.23
C ALA A 67 -16.84 3.68 -13.73
N VAL A 68 -15.84 4.34 -13.14
CA VAL A 68 -14.42 4.02 -13.38
C VAL A 68 -13.78 3.66 -12.04
N ASP A 69 -13.27 2.44 -11.98
CA ASP A 69 -12.52 1.95 -10.82
C ASP A 69 -11.04 2.33 -10.94
N ASP A 70 -10.38 2.58 -9.81
CA ASP A 70 -8.97 2.92 -9.68
C ASP A 70 -8.52 4.04 -10.64
N LEU A 71 -9.22 5.19 -10.62
CA LEU A 71 -8.97 6.33 -11.53
C LEU A 71 -7.51 6.84 -11.51
N HIS A 72 -6.77 6.59 -10.43
CA HIS A 72 -5.36 6.95 -10.29
C HIS A 72 -4.42 6.16 -11.21
N GLU A 73 -4.85 5.02 -11.72
CA GLU A 73 -4.13 4.20 -12.71
C GLU A 73 -4.44 4.63 -14.15
N ALA A 74 -5.35 5.59 -14.34
CA ALA A 74 -5.72 6.07 -15.67
C ALA A 74 -4.57 6.85 -16.33
N ASP A 75 -4.37 6.60 -17.62
CA ASP A 75 -3.42 7.36 -18.43
C ASP A 75 -3.85 8.83 -18.60
N PRO A 76 -2.91 9.76 -18.84
CA PRO A 76 -3.21 11.18 -18.98
C PRO A 76 -4.27 11.50 -20.04
N GLU A 77 -4.28 10.78 -21.16
CA GLU A 77 -5.24 10.99 -22.25
C GLU A 77 -6.67 10.61 -21.81
N SER A 78 -6.82 9.46 -21.14
CA SER A 78 -8.11 9.07 -20.53
C SER A 78 -8.58 10.07 -19.46
N LEU A 79 -7.69 10.58 -18.62
CA LEU A 79 -8.02 11.60 -17.62
C LEU A 79 -8.50 12.90 -18.26
N GLY A 80 -7.83 13.36 -19.32
CA GLY A 80 -8.26 14.54 -20.09
C GLY A 80 -9.64 14.35 -20.71
N CYS A 81 -9.92 13.15 -21.23
CA CYS A 81 -11.22 12.80 -21.78
C CYS A 81 -12.34 12.86 -20.73
N LEU A 82 -12.11 12.23 -19.57
CA LEU A 82 -13.06 12.26 -18.45
C LEU A 82 -13.25 13.68 -17.89
N GLY A 83 -12.19 14.47 -17.80
CA GLY A 83 -12.25 15.87 -17.39
C GLY A 83 -13.11 16.71 -18.34
N HIS A 84 -12.94 16.51 -19.64
CA HIS A 84 -13.78 17.16 -20.65
C HIS A 84 -15.25 16.75 -20.51
N LEU A 85 -15.54 15.46 -20.32
CA LEU A 85 -16.90 14.98 -20.11
C LEU A 85 -17.53 15.60 -18.85
N ALA A 86 -16.81 15.61 -17.73
CA ALA A 86 -17.29 16.16 -16.46
C ALA A 86 -17.73 17.64 -16.56
N ARG A 87 -17.04 18.46 -17.37
CA ARG A 87 -17.41 19.86 -17.62
C ARG A 87 -18.79 20.03 -18.28
N ARG A 88 -19.27 19.02 -19.00
CA ARG A 88 -20.53 19.08 -19.74
C ARG A 88 -21.70 18.40 -19.02
N MET A 89 -21.42 17.64 -17.96
CA MET A 89 -22.43 16.86 -17.22
C MET A 89 -23.33 17.68 -16.29
N VAL A 90 -23.02 18.96 -16.04
CA VAL A 90 -23.68 19.80 -15.02
C VAL A 90 -25.21 19.88 -15.17
N ALA A 91 -25.74 19.73 -16.39
CA ALA A 91 -27.17 19.83 -16.69
C ALA A 91 -27.78 18.54 -17.26
N SER A 92 -27.11 17.39 -17.16
CA SER A 92 -27.64 16.12 -17.66
C SER A 92 -28.02 15.13 -16.57
N ARG A 93 -28.63 14.02 -17.00
CA ARG A 93 -28.94 12.85 -16.18
C ARG A 93 -27.79 11.83 -16.18
N VAL A 94 -26.56 12.30 -16.36
CA VAL A 94 -25.36 11.47 -16.35
C VAL A 94 -24.70 11.60 -14.98
N LEU A 95 -24.45 10.47 -14.31
CA LEU A 95 -23.68 10.39 -13.08
C LEU A 95 -22.36 9.68 -13.36
N ALA A 96 -21.24 10.32 -13.03
CA ALA A 96 -19.93 9.69 -13.07
C ALA A 96 -19.48 9.35 -11.64
N VAL A 97 -19.14 8.09 -11.41
CA VAL A 97 -18.62 7.57 -10.14
C VAL A 97 -17.19 7.11 -10.37
N PHE A 98 -16.29 7.64 -9.55
CA PHE A 98 -14.87 7.33 -9.62
C PHE A 98 -14.41 6.80 -8.27
N THR A 99 -13.59 5.76 -8.27
CA THR A 99 -12.83 5.36 -7.09
C THR A 99 -11.37 5.79 -7.27
N ASP A 100 -10.75 6.27 -6.19
CA ASP A 100 -9.35 6.68 -6.21
C ASP A 100 -8.62 6.34 -4.92
N ARG A 101 -7.29 6.44 -4.95
CA ARG A 101 -6.45 6.31 -3.77
C ARG A 101 -5.90 7.68 -3.37
N PRO A 102 -5.98 8.04 -2.07
CA PRO A 102 -5.39 9.29 -1.58
C PRO A 102 -3.86 9.23 -1.70
N GLY A 103 -3.26 10.29 -2.27
CA GLY A 103 -1.79 10.40 -2.38
C GLY A 103 -1.18 10.09 -3.75
N ALA A 104 -2.01 9.86 -4.78
CA ALA A 104 -1.55 9.58 -6.14
C ALA A 104 -0.75 10.74 -6.80
N LEU A 105 -0.02 10.37 -7.86
CA LEU A 105 1.00 11.14 -8.59
C LEU A 105 0.59 12.60 -8.96
N PRO A 106 1.56 13.50 -9.23
CA PRO A 106 1.28 14.89 -9.60
C PRO A 106 0.28 15.06 -10.77
N THR A 107 0.38 14.24 -11.82
CA THR A 107 -0.55 14.29 -12.96
C THR A 107 -1.99 14.00 -12.54
N TYR A 108 -2.18 13.02 -11.66
CA TYR A 108 -3.49 12.70 -11.08
C TYR A 108 -4.03 13.85 -10.22
N SER A 109 -3.16 14.53 -9.47
CA SER A 109 -3.56 15.68 -8.63
C SER A 109 -4.16 16.84 -9.44
N ALA A 110 -3.65 17.08 -10.66
CA ALA A 110 -4.17 18.11 -11.55
C ALA A 110 -5.56 17.74 -12.11
N ALA A 111 -5.75 16.50 -12.59
CA ALA A 111 -7.03 16.00 -13.06
C ALA A 111 -8.09 15.99 -11.93
N ARG A 112 -7.70 15.55 -10.73
CA ARG A 112 -8.55 15.58 -9.53
C ARG A 112 -8.97 16.99 -9.15
N ALA A 113 -8.06 17.96 -9.23
CA ALA A 113 -8.39 19.37 -9.01
C ALA A 113 -9.36 19.91 -10.08
N GLU A 114 -9.30 19.40 -11.32
CA GLU A 114 -10.25 19.75 -12.37
C GLU A 114 -11.65 19.20 -12.10
N PHE A 115 -11.77 17.94 -11.67
CA PHE A 115 -13.05 17.38 -11.23
C PHE A 115 -13.63 18.16 -10.05
N ALA A 116 -12.79 18.50 -9.06
CA ALA A 116 -13.20 19.25 -7.88
C ALA A 116 -13.71 20.67 -8.18
N ARG A 117 -13.37 21.24 -9.35
CA ARG A 117 -13.90 22.54 -9.81
C ARG A 117 -15.28 22.44 -10.46
N GLN A 118 -15.77 21.24 -10.77
CA GLN A 118 -17.05 21.09 -11.45
C GLN A 118 -18.24 21.27 -10.50
N PRO A 119 -19.29 21.99 -10.92
CA PRO A 119 -20.56 22.01 -10.19
C PRO A 119 -21.12 20.59 -10.10
N GLY A 120 -21.46 20.13 -8.88
CA GLY A 120 -21.96 18.77 -8.63
C GLY A 120 -20.89 17.74 -8.29
N PHE A 121 -19.61 18.13 -8.18
CA PHE A 121 -18.59 17.24 -7.65
C PHE A 121 -18.81 16.96 -6.16
N HIS A 122 -18.90 15.67 -5.82
CA HIS A 122 -18.99 15.20 -4.44
C HIS A 122 -17.86 14.21 -4.16
N GLN A 123 -17.09 14.47 -3.10
CA GLN A 123 -16.09 13.54 -2.62
C GLN A 123 -16.61 12.77 -1.41
N LEU A 124 -16.69 11.45 -1.54
CA LEU A 124 -16.98 10.53 -0.43
C LEU A 124 -15.68 9.87 0.02
N ARG A 125 -15.29 10.12 1.28
CA ARG A 125 -14.15 9.43 1.89
C ARG A 125 -14.68 8.20 2.63
N VAL A 126 -14.26 7.01 2.19
CA VAL A 126 -14.56 5.75 2.87
C VAL A 126 -13.54 5.55 3.99
N PRO A 127 -13.93 5.64 5.27
CA PRO A 127 -13.02 5.36 6.38
C PRO A 127 -12.77 3.84 6.51
N PRO A 128 -11.69 3.43 7.21
CA PRO A 128 -11.56 2.04 7.65
C PRO A 128 -12.76 1.60 8.48
N LEU A 129 -13.01 0.29 8.50
CA LEU A 129 -14.08 -0.32 9.29
C LEU A 129 -13.87 -0.03 10.78
N THR A 130 -14.94 0.39 11.44
CA THR A 130 -14.95 0.57 12.89
C THR A 130 -14.98 -0.77 13.60
N ARG A 131 -14.79 -0.78 14.93
CA ARG A 131 -14.96 -1.99 15.75
C ARG A 131 -16.36 -2.59 15.60
N ASP A 132 -17.39 -1.74 15.51
CA ASP A 132 -18.77 -2.17 15.32
C ASP A 132 -18.98 -2.81 13.94
N ASP A 133 -18.37 -2.23 12.89
CA ASP A 133 -18.42 -2.83 11.55
C ASP A 133 -17.73 -4.20 11.51
N ILE A 134 -16.59 -4.34 12.19
CA ILE A 134 -15.89 -5.62 12.33
C ILE A 134 -16.75 -6.63 13.10
N ARG A 135 -17.44 -6.21 14.17
CA ARG A 135 -18.38 -7.05 14.93
C ARG A 135 -19.54 -7.54 14.05
N LEU A 136 -20.10 -6.67 13.22
CA LEU A 136 -21.16 -7.02 12.26
C LEU A 136 -20.64 -8.02 11.22
N LEU A 137 -19.45 -7.77 10.65
CA LEU A 137 -18.80 -8.65 9.69
C LEU A 137 -18.50 -10.03 10.27
N LEU A 138 -18.00 -10.09 11.52
CA LEU A 138 -17.76 -11.32 12.25
C LEU A 138 -19.05 -12.10 12.49
N SER A 139 -20.10 -11.42 12.94
CA SER A 139 -21.39 -12.05 13.23
C SER A 139 -22.03 -12.64 11.96
N ASP A 140 -21.97 -11.92 10.84
CA ASP A 140 -22.43 -12.39 9.53
C ASP A 140 -21.64 -13.62 9.05
N ARG A 141 -20.32 -13.61 9.23
CA ARG A 141 -19.44 -14.69 8.74
C ARG A 141 -19.36 -15.92 9.63
N LEU A 142 -19.61 -15.78 10.93
CA LEU A 142 -19.60 -16.89 11.89
C LEU A 142 -21.02 -17.41 12.19
N GLY A 143 -22.07 -16.68 11.80
CA GLY A 143 -23.46 -17.08 12.04
C GLY A 143 -23.90 -17.02 13.51
N VAL A 144 -23.05 -16.48 14.38
CA VAL A 144 -23.31 -16.31 15.82
C VAL A 144 -23.00 -14.87 16.24
N PRO A 145 -23.71 -14.31 17.23
CA PRO A 145 -23.35 -13.03 17.81
C PRO A 145 -21.92 -13.05 18.37
N VAL A 146 -21.15 -12.01 18.09
CA VAL A 146 -19.79 -11.85 18.60
C VAL A 146 -19.72 -10.68 19.58
N ASP A 147 -19.03 -10.90 20.69
CA ASP A 147 -18.83 -9.90 21.74
C ASP A 147 -17.92 -8.76 21.28
N GLU A 148 -18.04 -7.59 21.92
CA GLU A 148 -17.23 -6.41 21.59
C GLU A 148 -15.73 -6.63 21.82
N ALA A 149 -15.36 -7.46 22.80
CA ALA A 149 -13.97 -7.76 23.12
C ALA A 149 -13.28 -8.49 21.97
N ASP A 150 -13.93 -9.51 21.42
CA ASP A 150 -13.42 -10.30 20.30
C ASP A 150 -13.28 -9.42 19.06
N ALA A 151 -14.31 -8.62 18.73
CA ALA A 151 -14.24 -7.64 17.63
C ALA A 151 -13.09 -6.62 17.80
N GLY A 152 -12.76 -6.28 19.05
CA GLY A 152 -11.64 -5.43 19.41
C GLY A 152 -10.28 -6.00 18.97
N GLU A 153 -10.05 -7.30 19.16
CA GLU A 153 -8.80 -7.97 18.76
C GLU A 153 -8.67 -8.04 17.22
N PHE A 154 -9.74 -8.40 16.51
CA PHE A 154 -9.76 -8.39 15.04
C PHE A 154 -9.52 -6.99 14.47
N HIS A 155 -10.15 -5.98 15.05
CA HIS A 155 -9.92 -4.59 14.65
C HIS A 155 -8.49 -4.14 14.96
N ALA A 156 -7.92 -4.54 16.10
CA ALA A 156 -6.54 -4.18 16.46
C ALA A 156 -5.53 -4.75 15.45
N ALA A 157 -5.70 -6.02 15.05
CA ALA A 157 -4.83 -6.71 14.10
C ALA A 157 -5.01 -6.24 12.64
N SER A 158 -6.24 -5.93 12.21
CA SER A 158 -6.54 -5.48 10.84
C SER A 158 -6.45 -3.97 10.62
N GLY A 159 -6.53 -3.18 11.70
CA GLY A 159 -6.65 -1.73 11.60
C GLY A 159 -7.93 -1.24 10.92
N GLY A 160 -8.97 -2.08 10.84
CA GLY A 160 -10.20 -1.78 10.11
C GLY A 160 -10.08 -1.95 8.59
N SER A 161 -8.96 -2.47 8.09
CA SER A 161 -8.83 -2.82 6.67
C SER A 161 -9.77 -3.99 6.34
N PRO A 162 -10.73 -3.83 5.40
CA PRO A 162 -11.65 -4.90 5.03
C PRO A 162 -10.93 -6.17 4.56
N LEU A 163 -9.83 -6.00 3.81
CA LEU A 163 -9.04 -7.11 3.29
C LEU A 163 -8.37 -7.92 4.41
N LEU A 164 -7.67 -7.24 5.33
CA LEU A 164 -7.02 -7.88 6.46
C LEU A 164 -8.03 -8.50 7.43
N ALA A 165 -9.15 -7.83 7.68
CA ALA A 165 -10.21 -8.33 8.54
C ALA A 165 -10.82 -9.63 7.99
N GLN A 166 -11.18 -9.66 6.69
CA GLN A 166 -11.73 -10.86 6.06
C GLN A 166 -10.74 -12.02 6.07
N ALA A 167 -9.46 -11.74 5.83
CA ALA A 167 -8.41 -12.74 5.88
C ALA A 167 -8.23 -13.35 7.28
N LEU A 168 -8.20 -12.52 8.34
CA LEU A 168 -8.17 -12.99 9.73
C LEU A 168 -9.39 -13.85 10.08
N ILE A 169 -10.58 -13.46 9.61
CA ILE A 169 -11.82 -14.22 9.85
C ILE A 169 -11.71 -15.59 9.19
N GLU A 170 -11.23 -15.66 7.95
CA GLU A 170 -11.09 -16.92 7.22
C GLU A 170 -10.05 -17.84 7.86
N ASP A 171 -8.87 -17.31 8.21
CA ASP A 171 -7.83 -18.07 8.91
C ASP A 171 -8.33 -18.59 10.27
N THR A 172 -9.09 -17.77 11.00
CA THR A 172 -9.69 -18.19 12.28
C THR A 172 -10.74 -19.29 12.08
N ARG A 173 -11.60 -19.17 11.08
CA ARG A 173 -12.59 -20.21 10.74
C ARG A 173 -11.90 -21.54 10.39
N ASN A 174 -10.84 -21.47 9.58
CA ASN A 174 -10.06 -22.63 9.18
C ASN A 174 -9.39 -23.31 10.39
N ALA A 175 -8.81 -22.53 11.30
CA ALA A 175 -8.20 -23.05 12.51
C ALA A 175 -9.21 -23.74 13.46
N LEU A 176 -10.44 -23.25 13.51
CA LEU A 176 -11.51 -23.82 14.34
C LEU A 176 -12.07 -25.14 13.79
N ASN A 177 -11.77 -25.53 12.54
CA ASN A 177 -12.33 -26.73 11.89
C ASN A 177 -13.87 -26.82 12.00
N GLY A 178 -14.58 -25.68 11.98
CA GLY A 178 -16.03 -25.64 12.14
C GLY A 178 -16.57 -25.92 13.55
N LYS A 179 -15.72 -25.96 14.59
CA LYS A 179 -16.18 -25.97 15.98
C LYS A 179 -16.71 -24.59 16.34
N GLU A 180 -17.99 -24.51 16.73
CA GLU A 180 -18.72 -23.32 17.18
C GLU A 180 -18.26 -22.82 18.56
N THR A 181 -16.95 -22.70 18.77
CA THR A 181 -16.43 -21.93 19.91
C THR A 181 -16.12 -20.55 19.40
N ALA A 182 -16.77 -19.53 19.99
CA ALA A 182 -16.44 -18.13 19.75
C ALA A 182 -14.91 -17.98 19.83
N ALA A 183 -14.27 -17.70 18.70
CA ALA A 183 -12.83 -17.49 18.69
C ALA A 183 -12.55 -16.19 19.42
N SER A 184 -12.19 -16.27 20.70
CA SER A 184 -11.85 -15.07 21.46
C SER A 184 -10.59 -14.38 20.95
N ARG A 185 -9.81 -15.03 20.07
CA ARG A 185 -8.57 -14.47 19.50
C ARG A 185 -8.45 -14.72 18.01
N PRO A 186 -8.07 -13.70 17.21
CA PRO A 186 -7.86 -13.86 15.78
C PRO A 186 -6.65 -14.75 15.52
N VAL A 187 -6.82 -15.74 14.67
CA VAL A 187 -5.72 -16.53 14.10
C VAL A 187 -5.32 -15.86 12.80
N ALA A 188 -4.07 -15.40 12.73
CA ALA A 188 -3.46 -14.97 11.48
C ALA A 188 -2.77 -16.18 10.84
N GLY A 189 -3.09 -16.48 9.58
CA GLY A 189 -2.66 -17.64 8.79
C GLY A 189 -2.19 -17.23 7.39
N GLU A 190 -2.29 -18.14 6.43
CA GLU A 190 -1.84 -17.90 5.04
C GLU A 190 -2.69 -16.85 4.33
N MET A 191 -3.99 -16.78 4.62
CA MET A 191 -4.86 -15.77 4.01
C MET A 191 -4.46 -14.37 4.48
N PHE A 192 -4.13 -14.24 5.78
CA PHE A 192 -3.62 -13.00 6.34
C PHE A 192 -2.28 -12.61 5.71
N ASP A 193 -1.39 -13.58 5.45
CA ASP A 193 -0.11 -13.31 4.81
C ASP A 193 -0.29 -12.76 3.39
N SER A 194 -1.17 -13.37 2.59
CA SER A 194 -1.53 -12.86 1.26
C SER A 194 -2.16 -11.46 1.34
N ALA A 195 -3.08 -11.23 2.28
CA ALA A 195 -3.71 -9.93 2.47
C ALA A 195 -2.71 -8.82 2.87
N VAL A 196 -1.69 -9.16 3.66
CA VAL A 196 -0.60 -8.23 4.02
C VAL A 196 0.22 -7.86 2.79
N ALA A 197 0.61 -8.83 1.96
CA ALA A 197 1.35 -8.59 0.72
C ALA A 197 0.52 -7.72 -0.26
N ASP A 198 -0.77 -8.03 -0.43
CA ASP A 198 -1.67 -7.23 -1.26
C ASP A 198 -1.80 -5.80 -0.75
N CYS A 199 -1.95 -5.60 0.57
CA CYS A 199 -1.94 -4.27 1.17
C CYS A 199 -0.62 -3.52 0.89
N ALA A 200 0.52 -4.19 0.97
CA ALA A 200 1.83 -3.60 0.68
C ALA A 200 2.00 -3.24 -0.81
N HIS A 201 1.42 -4.01 -1.72
CA HIS A 201 1.41 -3.70 -3.16
C HIS A 201 0.44 -2.58 -3.54
N ARG A 202 -0.57 -2.30 -2.71
CA ARG A 202 -1.59 -1.28 -3.00
C ARG A 202 -1.23 0.13 -2.53
N VAL A 203 -0.25 0.26 -1.64
CA VAL A 203 0.30 1.55 -1.23
C VAL A 203 1.36 2.03 -2.23
N SER A 204 1.70 3.32 -2.16
CA SER A 204 2.77 3.91 -2.95
C SER A 204 4.10 3.18 -2.72
N ALA A 205 4.96 3.12 -3.74
CA ALA A 205 6.26 2.46 -3.63
C ALA A 205 7.10 2.97 -2.43
N PRO A 206 7.17 4.29 -2.14
CA PRO A 206 7.87 4.78 -0.95
C PRO A 206 7.24 4.31 0.37
N ALA A 207 5.92 4.14 0.43
CA ALA A 207 5.24 3.61 1.61
C ALA A 207 5.51 2.11 1.79
N ALA A 208 5.47 1.33 0.70
CA ALA A 208 5.82 -0.08 0.71
C ALA A 208 7.27 -0.30 1.18
N ASP A 209 8.21 0.51 0.68
CA ASP A 209 9.60 0.48 1.11
C ASP A 209 9.73 0.79 2.61
N LEU A 210 9.05 1.83 3.11
CA LEU A 210 8.98 2.15 4.54
C LEU A 210 8.47 0.95 5.37
N ALA A 211 7.40 0.28 4.93
CA ALA A 211 6.88 -0.90 5.63
C ALA A 211 7.89 -2.05 5.69
N ARG A 212 8.61 -2.32 4.60
CA ARG A 212 9.68 -3.34 4.56
C ARG A 212 10.86 -2.95 5.45
N HIS A 213 11.25 -1.68 5.47
CA HIS A 213 12.30 -1.18 6.35
C HIS A 213 11.91 -1.32 7.84
N LEU A 214 10.68 -0.95 8.20
CA LEU A 214 10.14 -1.15 9.56
C LEU A 214 10.07 -2.62 9.92
N ALA A 215 9.72 -3.49 8.97
CA ALA A 215 9.72 -4.93 9.18
C ALA A 215 11.13 -5.44 9.50
N VAL A 216 12.17 -5.00 8.78
CA VAL A 216 13.55 -5.44 8.98
C VAL A 216 14.18 -4.83 10.25
N LEU A 217 14.19 -3.51 10.35
CA LEU A 217 14.93 -2.73 11.35
C LEU A 217 14.13 -2.44 12.62
N GLY A 218 12.82 -2.69 12.62
CA GLY A 218 11.94 -2.33 13.74
C GLY A 218 11.51 -0.86 13.74
N PRO A 219 10.83 -0.38 14.80
CA PRO A 219 10.35 1.01 14.86
C PRO A 219 11.48 2.05 14.84
N ASP A 220 12.70 1.65 15.21
CA ASP A 220 13.90 2.49 15.17
C ASP A 220 14.40 2.74 13.73
N ALA A 221 13.82 2.06 12.71
CA ALA A 221 14.10 2.30 11.29
C ALA A 221 13.88 3.76 10.88
N LEU A 222 13.05 4.50 11.62
CA LEU A 222 12.68 5.87 11.26
C LEU A 222 13.91 6.79 11.21
N THR A 223 14.89 6.62 12.10
CA THR A 223 16.15 7.39 12.06
C THR A 223 16.97 7.08 10.81
N VAL A 224 16.89 5.84 10.32
CA VAL A 224 17.58 5.36 9.11
C VAL A 224 16.96 5.91 7.83
N LEU A 225 15.65 6.20 7.87
CA LEU A 225 14.84 6.61 6.73
C LEU A 225 14.64 8.12 6.61
N LEU A 226 14.84 8.84 7.70
CA LEU A 226 14.86 10.30 7.76
C LEU A 226 16.14 10.91 7.17
N ASP A 227 16.99 10.10 6.54
CA ASP A 227 18.08 10.59 5.73
C ASP A 227 17.56 11.67 4.76
N ARG A 228 18.24 12.82 4.76
CA ARG A 228 17.72 14.17 4.48
C ARG A 228 17.25 14.42 3.04
N ASN A 229 17.20 13.37 2.22
CA ASN A 229 16.94 13.40 0.78
C ASN A 229 15.58 12.81 0.36
N SER A 230 14.77 12.30 1.29
CA SER A 230 13.42 11.80 0.96
C SER A 230 12.48 12.96 0.59
N THR A 231 11.99 12.95 -0.65
CA THR A 231 11.10 13.98 -1.23
C THR A 231 9.69 13.99 -0.66
N SER A 232 9.31 12.97 0.13
CA SER A 232 8.00 12.87 0.77
C SER A 232 8.12 13.01 2.29
N PRO A 233 7.28 13.84 2.93
CA PRO A 233 7.29 13.95 4.39
C PRO A 233 6.87 12.59 4.99
N PRO A 234 7.63 12.05 5.96
CA PRO A 234 7.36 10.76 6.59
C PRO A 234 5.90 10.60 7.01
N THR A 235 5.31 11.67 7.53
CA THR A 235 3.91 11.71 7.99
C THR A 235 2.91 11.22 6.94
N ARG A 236 3.11 11.49 5.64
CA ARG A 236 2.21 11.01 4.59
C ARG A 236 2.32 9.50 4.39
N LEU A 237 3.54 8.97 4.38
CA LEU A 237 3.78 7.53 4.24
C LEU A 237 3.21 6.76 5.44
N PHE A 238 3.39 7.28 6.66
CA PHE A 238 2.77 6.71 7.87
C PHE A 238 1.24 6.73 7.79
N GLN A 239 0.65 7.83 7.34
CA GLN A 239 -0.81 7.93 7.17
C GLN A 239 -1.33 6.93 6.14
N GLU A 240 -0.63 6.75 5.03
CA GLU A 240 -0.97 5.79 3.99
C GLU A 240 -0.91 4.35 4.52
N LEU A 241 0.19 3.96 5.17
CA LEU A 241 0.33 2.64 5.77
C LEU A 241 -0.65 2.39 6.93
N THR A 242 -1.00 3.43 7.68
CA THR A 242 -2.03 3.35 8.73
C THR A 242 -3.40 3.12 8.12
N GLN A 243 -3.73 3.80 7.01
CA GLN A 243 -4.99 3.61 6.27
C GLN A 243 -5.08 2.24 5.59
N ALA A 244 -3.95 1.69 5.15
CA ALA A 244 -3.87 0.33 4.64
C ALA A 244 -4.03 -0.75 5.73
N GLY A 245 -4.00 -0.37 7.01
CA GLY A 245 -4.08 -1.29 8.15
C GLY A 245 -2.74 -1.94 8.52
N LEU A 246 -1.62 -1.49 7.95
CA LEU A 246 -0.29 -2.08 8.21
C LEU A 246 0.35 -1.53 9.49
N LEU A 247 0.13 -0.25 9.82
CA LEU A 247 0.73 0.41 10.99
C LEU A 247 -0.26 0.81 12.08
N ALA A 248 0.20 0.71 13.33
CA ALA A 248 -0.36 1.34 14.52
C ALA A 248 0.74 2.17 15.21
N GLY A 249 0.64 3.50 15.11
CA GLY A 249 1.71 4.38 15.57
C GLY A 249 3.01 4.13 14.79
N PRO A 250 4.17 3.97 15.45
CA PRO A 250 5.45 3.75 14.76
C PRO A 250 5.69 2.30 14.32
N GLY A 251 4.83 1.35 14.69
CA GLY A 251 5.05 -0.09 14.49
C GLY A 251 4.00 -0.78 13.64
N LEU A 252 4.34 -1.99 13.17
CA LEU A 252 3.41 -2.88 12.48
C LEU A 252 2.31 -3.35 13.44
N ARG A 253 1.06 -3.42 12.96
CA ARG A 253 -0.10 -3.76 13.82
C ARG A 253 -0.03 -5.16 14.39
N HIS A 254 0.39 -6.11 13.56
CA HIS A 254 0.39 -7.52 13.89
C HIS A 254 1.79 -8.11 13.72
N PRO A 255 2.32 -8.88 14.69
CA PRO A 255 3.66 -9.46 14.61
C PRO A 255 3.90 -10.28 13.33
N ARG A 256 2.87 -10.97 12.83
CA ARG A 256 2.95 -11.76 11.58
C ARG A 256 3.23 -10.91 10.33
N MET A 257 2.83 -9.63 10.32
CA MET A 257 3.13 -8.71 9.20
C MET A 257 4.64 -8.56 8.99
N ARG A 258 5.43 -8.57 10.08
CA ARG A 258 6.90 -8.52 9.99
C ARG A 258 7.44 -9.70 9.19
N THR A 259 6.94 -10.90 9.44
CA THR A 259 7.38 -12.10 8.73
C THR A 259 7.15 -12.00 7.23
N VAL A 260 5.95 -11.56 6.83
CA VAL A 260 5.56 -11.39 5.42
C VAL A 260 6.44 -10.34 4.73
N LEU A 261 6.48 -9.14 5.31
CA LEU A 261 7.20 -8.01 4.72
C LEU A 261 8.73 -8.24 4.71
N CYS A 262 9.29 -8.94 5.71
CA CYS A 262 10.70 -9.34 5.68
C CYS A 262 10.97 -10.42 4.62
N GLY A 263 9.99 -11.29 4.33
CA GLY A 263 10.08 -12.33 3.30
C GLY A 263 10.20 -11.76 1.89
N GLU A 264 9.66 -10.56 1.64
CA GLU A 264 9.80 -9.84 0.36
C GLU A 264 11.18 -9.19 0.17
N VAL A 265 11.95 -9.03 1.25
CA VAL A 265 13.27 -8.38 1.21
C VAL A 265 14.34 -9.43 0.99
N SER A 266 15.11 -9.27 -0.09
CA SER A 266 16.26 -10.14 -0.39
C SER A 266 17.30 -10.13 0.74
N ALA A 267 18.07 -11.21 0.87
CA ALA A 267 19.11 -11.28 1.89
C ALA A 267 20.17 -10.17 1.74
N GLU A 268 20.52 -9.83 0.50
CA GLU A 268 21.43 -8.72 0.17
C GLU A 268 20.88 -7.37 0.60
N GLU A 269 19.61 -7.09 0.27
CA GLU A 269 18.97 -5.83 0.65
C GLU A 269 18.82 -5.72 2.16
N ARG A 270 18.48 -6.82 2.83
CA ARG A 270 18.43 -6.87 4.30
C ARG A 270 19.79 -6.54 4.92
N ALA A 271 20.86 -7.15 4.40
CA ALA A 271 22.22 -6.86 4.87
C ALA A 271 22.59 -5.39 4.65
N ARG A 272 22.27 -4.83 3.47
CA ARG A 272 22.47 -3.41 3.14
C ARG A 272 21.73 -2.49 4.12
N LEU A 273 20.48 -2.79 4.46
CA LEU A 273 19.67 -2.01 5.39
C LEU A 273 20.24 -2.04 6.81
N HIS A 274 20.65 -3.21 7.29
CA HIS A 274 21.30 -3.32 8.59
C HIS A 274 22.64 -2.59 8.62
N GLY A 275 23.43 -2.63 7.53
CA GLY A 275 24.67 -1.87 7.43
C GLY A 275 24.44 -0.35 7.51
N ARG A 276 23.45 0.17 6.76
CA ARG A 276 23.05 1.59 6.85
C ARG A 276 22.57 1.98 8.24
N ALA A 277 21.80 1.10 8.90
CA ALA A 277 21.34 1.33 10.26
C ALA A 277 22.50 1.40 11.26
N ALA A 278 23.49 0.52 11.12
CA ALA A 278 24.68 0.55 11.97
C ALA A 278 25.44 1.88 11.87
N VAL A 279 25.65 2.38 10.65
CA VAL A 279 26.31 3.68 10.42
C VAL A 279 25.55 4.82 11.08
N LEU A 280 24.24 4.90 10.86
CA LEU A 280 23.44 5.99 11.41
C LEU A 280 23.30 5.91 12.93
N LEU A 281 23.19 4.73 13.51
CA LEU A 281 23.17 4.56 14.96
C LEU A 281 24.52 4.97 15.57
N HIS A 282 25.64 4.60 14.95
CA HIS A 282 26.96 5.05 15.36
C HIS A 282 27.09 6.58 15.32
N ASP A 283 26.69 7.22 14.22
CA ASP A 283 26.79 8.67 14.05
C ASP A 283 25.92 9.46 15.05
N ASN A 284 24.83 8.85 15.53
CA ASN A 284 23.96 9.40 16.56
C ASN A 284 24.40 9.04 17.99
N GLY A 285 25.55 8.36 18.17
CA GLY A 285 26.08 7.99 19.47
C GLY A 285 25.25 6.91 20.20
N ALA A 286 24.60 6.02 19.45
CA ALA A 286 23.90 4.89 20.03
C ALA A 286 24.86 3.93 20.75
N HIS A 287 24.32 3.08 21.62
CA HIS A 287 25.10 2.15 22.40
C HIS A 287 25.85 1.13 21.51
N PRO A 288 27.15 0.83 21.78
CA PRO A 288 27.95 -0.11 20.98
C PRO A 288 27.28 -1.47 20.76
N ALA A 289 26.64 -2.03 21.79
CA ALA A 289 25.91 -3.29 21.67
C ALA A 289 24.77 -3.25 20.63
N THR A 290 24.03 -2.13 20.55
CA THR A 290 22.95 -1.96 19.56
C THR A 290 23.50 -1.84 18.15
N VAL A 291 24.56 -1.05 17.96
CA VAL A 291 25.23 -0.91 16.66
C VAL A 291 25.80 -2.27 16.20
N ALA A 292 26.42 -3.02 17.11
CA ALA A 292 27.01 -4.32 16.83
C ALA A 292 25.98 -5.35 16.33
N GLU A 293 24.75 -5.35 16.86
CA GLU A 293 23.69 -6.24 16.41
C GLU A 293 23.33 -6.03 14.93
N HIS A 294 23.28 -4.77 14.49
CA HIS A 294 23.07 -4.45 13.09
C HIS A 294 24.25 -4.86 12.22
N ILE A 295 25.50 -4.64 12.66
CA ILE A 295 26.70 -5.07 11.90
C ILE A 295 26.72 -6.60 11.71
N VAL A 296 26.34 -7.35 12.75
CA VAL A 296 26.29 -8.81 12.69
C VAL A 296 25.27 -9.32 11.68
N VAL A 297 24.07 -8.73 11.66
CA VAL A 297 23.03 -9.10 10.67
C VAL A 297 23.42 -8.66 9.26
N ALA A 298 24.15 -7.56 9.12
CA ALA A 298 24.71 -7.11 7.84
C ALA A 298 25.82 -8.03 7.29
N GLY A 299 26.36 -8.94 8.12
CA GLY A 299 27.52 -9.74 7.75
C GLY A 299 28.82 -8.93 7.72
N GLY A 300 28.86 -7.78 8.39
CA GLY A 300 29.97 -6.83 8.37
C GLY A 300 29.68 -5.55 7.59
N ILE A 301 30.49 -4.52 7.85
CA ILE A 301 30.48 -3.24 7.13
C ILE A 301 31.92 -2.76 6.90
N ALA A 302 32.14 -2.03 5.80
CA ALA A 302 33.46 -1.52 5.41
C ALA A 302 33.78 -0.17 6.07
N GLU A 303 33.55 -0.06 7.38
CA GLU A 303 33.76 1.15 8.16
C GLU A 303 34.93 0.99 9.12
N SER A 304 35.83 1.98 9.18
CA SER A 304 37.07 1.90 9.98
C SER A 304 36.82 1.84 11.49
N TRP A 305 35.68 2.35 11.95
CA TRP A 305 35.25 2.32 13.35
C TRP A 305 34.56 1.00 13.74
N ALA A 306 34.16 0.16 12.77
CA ALA A 306 33.39 -1.06 13.07
C ALA A 306 34.20 -2.12 13.85
N PRO A 307 35.46 -2.46 13.49
CA PRO A 307 36.25 -3.43 14.25
C PRO A 307 36.46 -3.06 15.73
N PRO A 308 36.87 -1.83 16.12
CA PRO A 308 37.02 -1.49 17.53
C PRO A 308 35.68 -1.51 18.29
N LEU A 309 34.58 -1.06 17.66
CA LEU A 309 33.25 -1.09 18.27
C LEU A 309 32.77 -2.53 18.55
N LEU A 310 32.98 -3.46 17.61
CA LEU A 310 32.64 -4.87 17.81
C LEU A 310 33.44 -5.50 18.96
N ARG A 311 34.71 -5.11 19.15
CA ARG A 311 35.53 -5.59 20.27
C ARG A 311 35.04 -5.05 21.61
N GLU A 312 34.61 -3.79 21.66
CA GLU A 312 34.00 -3.19 22.85
C GLU A 312 32.70 -3.91 23.23
N ALA A 313 31.80 -4.10 22.26
CA ALA A 313 30.55 -4.84 22.46
C ALA A 313 30.79 -6.30 22.87
N ALA A 314 31.85 -6.94 22.34
CA ALA A 314 32.23 -8.29 22.74
C ALA A 314 32.75 -8.34 24.20
N ALA A 315 33.56 -7.37 24.61
CA ALA A 315 34.05 -7.27 25.99
C ALA A 315 32.90 -7.05 26.99
N GLU A 316 31.90 -6.24 26.61
CA GLU A 316 30.69 -6.05 27.40
C GLU A 316 29.85 -7.34 27.50
N ALA A 317 29.69 -8.08 26.40
CA ALA A 317 28.98 -9.36 26.41
C ALA A 317 29.66 -10.39 27.32
N LEU A 318 31.01 -10.42 27.36
CA LEU A 318 31.77 -11.24 28.31
C LEU A 318 31.52 -10.83 29.76
N ALA A 319 31.44 -9.54 30.05
CA ALA A 319 31.14 -9.05 31.40
C ALA A 319 29.75 -9.47 31.91
N HIS A 320 28.85 -9.82 30.99
CA HIS A 320 27.50 -10.34 31.28
C HIS A 320 27.38 -11.86 31.07
N ASP A 321 28.50 -12.60 30.99
CA ASP A 321 28.56 -14.05 30.79
C ASP A 321 27.90 -14.58 29.48
N ASP A 322 27.70 -13.72 28.46
CA ASP A 322 27.20 -14.12 27.14
C ASP A 322 28.35 -14.49 26.20
N PHE A 323 29.01 -15.61 26.51
CA PHE A 323 30.13 -16.13 25.73
C PHE A 323 29.81 -16.39 24.24
N PRO A 324 28.64 -16.96 23.87
CA PRO A 324 28.29 -17.16 22.46
C PRO A 324 28.19 -15.85 21.67
N LYS A 325 27.60 -14.78 22.26
CA LYS A 325 27.52 -13.47 21.61
C LYS A 325 28.91 -12.84 21.49
N ALA A 326 29.72 -12.87 22.54
CA ALA A 326 31.07 -12.33 22.52
C ALA A 326 31.93 -12.96 21.42
N MET A 327 31.87 -14.29 21.26
CA MET A 327 32.69 -14.98 20.26
C MET A 327 32.27 -14.61 18.83
N ARG A 328 30.96 -14.56 18.55
CA ARG A 328 30.45 -14.10 17.25
C ARG A 328 30.91 -12.68 16.90
N LEU A 329 30.95 -11.80 17.89
CA LEU A 329 31.39 -10.41 17.69
C LEU A 329 32.90 -10.32 17.42
N PHE A 330 33.73 -11.09 18.12
CA PHE A 330 35.17 -11.15 17.86
C PHE A 330 35.51 -11.75 16.50
N ASP A 331 34.86 -12.87 16.14
CA ASP A 331 35.05 -13.51 14.84
C ASP A 331 34.71 -12.55 13.70
N LEU A 332 33.59 -11.83 13.84
CA LEU A 332 33.19 -10.83 12.86
C LEU A 332 34.19 -9.66 12.82
N ALA A 333 34.62 -9.14 13.97
CA ALA A 333 35.62 -8.07 14.04
C ALA A 333 36.94 -8.45 13.37
N HIS A 334 37.33 -9.73 13.47
CA HIS A 334 38.51 -10.24 12.79
C HIS A 334 38.29 -10.36 11.28
N ALA A 335 37.11 -10.84 10.84
CA ALA A 335 36.78 -11.03 9.43
C ALA A 335 36.65 -9.71 8.65
N ILE A 336 36.13 -8.64 9.28
CA ILE A 336 35.95 -7.34 8.62
C ILE A 336 37.18 -6.42 8.72
N CYS A 337 38.20 -6.83 9.46
CA CYS A 337 39.43 -6.06 9.57
C CYS A 337 40.15 -6.13 8.22
N PRO A 338 40.40 -5.00 7.53
CA PRO A 338 41.23 -5.01 6.34
C PRO A 338 42.64 -5.44 6.76
N ASP A 339 43.13 -6.57 6.26
CA ASP A 339 44.45 -7.08 6.61
C ASP A 339 45.54 -6.03 6.32
N GLY A 340 46.20 -5.58 7.40
CA GLY A 340 47.58 -5.10 7.44
C GLY A 340 48.25 -5.77 8.66
N PRO A 341 49.50 -6.25 8.55
CA PRO A 341 49.91 -7.58 9.00
C PRO A 341 50.09 -7.70 10.51
N LEU A 342 49.18 -8.39 11.21
CA LEU A 342 49.45 -9.01 12.50
C LEU A 342 48.66 -10.33 12.61
N ARG A 343 48.94 -11.25 11.68
CA ARG A 343 48.88 -12.68 12.00
C ARG A 343 50.22 -13.02 12.64
N ALA A 344 50.18 -13.38 13.93
CA ALA A 344 51.28 -13.69 14.86
C ALA A 344 51.89 -12.50 15.64
N SER A 345 51.35 -12.27 16.83
CA SER A 345 52.13 -12.32 18.09
C SER A 345 51.21 -12.70 19.25
#